data_AF-A0A453T3T1-F1
#
_entry.id   AF-A0A453T3T1-F1
#
_cell.length_a   1.000
_cell.length_b   1.000
_cell.length_c   1.000
_cell.angle_alpha   90.00
_cell.angle_beta   90.00
_cell.angle_gamma   90.00
#
_symmetry.space_group_name_H-M   'P 1'
#
loop_
_entity.id
_entity.type
_entity.pdbx_description
1 polymer ?
#
loop_
_entity_poly.entity_id
_entity_poly.type
_entity_poly.pdbx_seq_one_letter_code
_entity_poly.pdbx_strand_id
1 'polypeptide(L)'
;QMLTLSSERFLKIQREAPAEFQQYLVQVTKYHAAKTVKTWLVGKWLSPREQRWAPAGTHFHQFVVPPVIEFRRDCTYGKLAAMRLPKDVQGLGSCEYTMERGVVHACHAGGVVHCLEGWEHHEVGAIDVDRIDVVWKAALRHGLSPP
;
A
#
# COMPACT_ATOMS: atom_id res chain seq x y z
N GLN A 1 -15.81 -4.65 -3.96
CA GLN A 1 -15.59 -5.03 -5.38
C GLN A 1 -14.10 -5.18 -5.63
N MET A 2 -13.65 -6.24 -6.29
CA MET A 2 -12.25 -6.47 -6.64
C MET A 2 -12.08 -6.48 -8.17
N LEU A 3 -11.26 -5.57 -8.69
CA LEU A 3 -10.96 -5.50 -10.12
C LEU A 3 -9.88 -6.51 -10.52
N THR A 4 -10.27 -7.58 -11.21
CA THR A 4 -9.33 -8.58 -11.77
C THR A 4 -9.95 -9.31 -12.94
N LEU A 5 -9.16 -9.56 -13.99
CA LEU A 5 -9.57 -10.41 -15.12
C LEU A 5 -9.44 -11.90 -14.79
N SER A 6 -8.60 -12.27 -13.82
CA SER A 6 -8.41 -13.65 -13.40
C SER A 6 -9.45 -14.03 -12.35
N SER A 7 -10.39 -14.90 -12.74
CA SER A 7 -11.36 -15.50 -11.83
C SER A 7 -10.70 -16.43 -10.82
N GLU A 8 -9.63 -17.13 -11.20
CA GLU A 8 -8.84 -17.97 -10.30
C GLU A 8 -8.26 -17.15 -9.15
N ARG A 9 -7.60 -16.01 -9.47
CA ARG A 9 -7.06 -15.10 -8.46
C ARG A 9 -8.14 -14.55 -7.53
N PHE A 10 -9.29 -14.17 -8.10
CA PHE A 10 -10.43 -13.70 -7.32
C PHE A 10 -10.92 -14.78 -6.34
N LEU A 11 -11.16 -16.00 -6.82
CA LEU A 11 -11.64 -17.10 -5.99
C LEU A 11 -10.65 -17.48 -4.89
N LYS A 12 -9.33 -17.43 -5.19
CA LYS A 12 -8.29 -17.66 -4.18
C LYS A 12 -8.41 -16.67 -3.02
N ILE A 13 -8.47 -15.37 -3.33
CA ILE A 13 -8.57 -14.31 -2.31
C ILE A 13 -9.92 -14.36 -1.59
N GLN A 14 -11.01 -14.62 -2.30
CA GLN A 14 -12.33 -14.75 -1.67
C GLN A 14 -12.36 -15.87 -0.63
N ARG A 15 -11.69 -17.00 -0.88
CA ARG A 15 -11.60 -18.14 0.04
C ARG A 15 -10.72 -17.89 1.28
N GLU A 16 -9.91 -16.84 1.29
CA GLU A 16 -9.16 -16.42 2.49
C GLU A 16 -10.10 -15.86 3.57
N ALA A 17 -11.29 -15.39 3.19
CA ALA A 17 -12.31 -14.93 4.13
C ALA A 17 -13.19 -16.09 4.65
N PRO A 18 -13.64 -16.03 5.92
CA PRO A 18 -14.68 -16.93 6.44
C PRO A 18 -15.92 -16.96 5.55
N ALA A 19 -16.59 -18.11 5.48
CA ALA A 19 -17.68 -18.38 4.54
C ALA A 19 -18.78 -17.31 4.58
N GLU A 20 -19.17 -16.83 5.77
CA GLU A 20 -20.19 -15.80 5.94
C GLU A 20 -19.82 -14.43 5.31
N PHE A 21 -18.53 -14.14 5.14
CA PHE A 21 -18.03 -12.88 4.62
C PHE A 21 -17.67 -12.91 3.12
N GLN A 22 -17.57 -14.10 2.51
CA GLN A 22 -17.15 -14.25 1.11
C GLN A 22 -18.06 -13.50 0.13
N GLN A 23 -19.36 -13.40 0.45
CA GLN A 23 -20.36 -12.69 -0.35
C GLN A 23 -20.09 -11.18 -0.50
N TYR A 24 -19.35 -10.56 0.42
CA TYR A 24 -19.04 -9.13 0.36
C TYR A 24 -17.93 -8.80 -0.65
N LEU A 25 -17.13 -9.79 -1.05
CA LEU A 25 -16.12 -9.62 -2.09
C LEU A 25 -16.69 -10.03 -3.44
N VAL A 26 -16.91 -9.04 -4.32
CA VAL A 26 -17.49 -9.23 -5.66
C VAL A 26 -16.44 -8.95 -6.74
N GLN A 27 -16.24 -9.88 -7.67
CA GLN A 27 -15.35 -9.68 -8.82
C GLN A 27 -15.93 -8.67 -9.80
N VAL A 28 -15.08 -7.77 -10.29
CA VAL A 28 -15.38 -6.90 -11.42
C VAL A 28 -14.23 -6.95 -12.42
N THR A 29 -14.53 -6.77 -13.71
CA THR A 29 -13.51 -6.82 -14.78
C THR A 29 -13.28 -5.47 -15.45
N LYS A 30 -14.09 -4.46 -15.10
CA LYS A 30 -14.04 -3.11 -15.67
C LYS A 30 -14.19 -2.06 -14.57
N TYR A 31 -13.43 -0.98 -14.67
CA TYR A 31 -13.48 0.16 -13.73
C TYR A 31 -14.85 0.83 -13.61
N HIS A 32 -15.65 0.79 -14.68
CA HIS A 32 -17.02 1.29 -14.69
C HIS A 32 -17.88 0.72 -13.54
N ALA A 33 -17.59 -0.51 -13.08
CA ALA A 33 -18.36 -1.13 -12.00
C ALA A 33 -18.26 -0.39 -10.66
N ALA A 34 -17.23 0.44 -10.46
CA ALA A 34 -16.97 1.18 -9.23
C ALA A 34 -17.47 2.65 -9.27
N LYS A 35 -18.33 3.00 -10.24
CA LYS A 35 -18.87 4.37 -10.42
C LYS A 35 -19.60 4.96 -9.20
N THR A 36 -20.10 4.11 -8.31
CA THR A 36 -20.84 4.53 -7.12
C THR A 36 -20.01 4.40 -5.83
N VAL A 37 -18.76 3.93 -5.93
CA VAL A 37 -17.89 3.64 -4.79
C VAL A 37 -16.93 4.80 -4.59
N LYS A 38 -16.90 5.39 -3.39
CA LYS A 38 -16.02 6.53 -3.06
C LYS A 38 -14.69 6.15 -2.41
N THR A 39 -14.52 4.90 -2.01
CA THR A 39 -13.28 4.40 -1.40
C THR A 39 -12.58 3.46 -2.37
N TRP A 40 -11.43 3.88 -2.89
CA TRP A 40 -10.68 3.12 -3.89
C TRP A 40 -9.34 2.66 -3.32
N LEU A 41 -9.14 1.34 -3.21
CA LEU A 41 -7.86 0.74 -2.85
C LEU A 41 -7.07 0.45 -4.13
N VAL A 42 -5.89 1.05 -4.28
CA VAL A 42 -5.13 1.07 -5.53
C VAL A 42 -3.75 0.47 -5.34
N GLY A 43 -3.61 -0.80 -5.74
CA GLY A 43 -2.36 -1.56 -5.73
C GLY A 43 -1.67 -1.67 -7.09
N LYS A 44 -2.14 -0.92 -8.10
CA LYS A 44 -1.53 -0.87 -9.43
C LYS A 44 -1.65 0.54 -9.97
N TRP A 45 -0.78 0.89 -10.92
CA TRP A 45 -0.82 2.20 -11.53
C TRP A 45 -2.15 2.45 -12.27
N LEU A 46 -2.69 3.66 -12.15
CA LEU A 46 -3.95 4.09 -12.80
C LEU A 46 -3.70 5.30 -13.71
N SER A 47 -4.09 5.16 -14.96
CA SER A 47 -4.09 6.26 -15.93
C SER A 47 -5.17 7.31 -15.60
N PRO A 48 -5.00 8.56 -16.06
CA PRO A 48 -6.03 9.60 -15.93
C PRO A 48 -7.41 9.16 -16.44
N ARG A 49 -7.48 8.35 -17.51
CA ARG A 49 -8.74 7.84 -18.06
C ARG A 49 -9.41 6.84 -17.11
N GLU A 50 -8.65 5.98 -16.45
CA GLU A 50 -9.19 5.01 -15.49
C GLU A 50 -9.72 5.71 -14.23
N GLN A 51 -9.02 6.76 -13.77
CA GLN A 51 -9.45 7.55 -12.62
C GLN A 51 -10.76 8.32 -12.85
N ARG A 52 -11.18 8.56 -14.09
CA ARG A 52 -12.48 9.17 -14.42
C ARG A 52 -13.68 8.30 -14.05
N TRP A 53 -13.48 7.00 -13.85
CA TRP A 53 -14.57 6.11 -13.42
C TRP A 53 -14.92 6.28 -11.94
N ALA A 54 -14.04 6.86 -11.14
CA ALA A 54 -14.34 7.16 -9.75
C ALA A 54 -15.32 8.35 -9.64
N PRO A 55 -16.34 8.27 -8.78
CA PRO A 55 -17.25 9.39 -8.52
C PRO A 55 -16.52 10.58 -7.90
N ALA A 56 -17.08 11.78 -8.06
CA ALA A 56 -16.59 12.98 -7.37
C ALA A 56 -16.60 12.77 -5.85
N GLY A 57 -15.57 13.29 -5.17
CA GLY A 57 -15.34 13.09 -3.74
C GLY A 57 -14.76 11.72 -3.38
N THR A 58 -14.21 10.98 -4.35
CA THR A 58 -13.50 9.72 -4.08
C THR A 58 -12.19 9.99 -3.33
N HIS A 59 -11.86 9.10 -2.39
CA HIS A 59 -10.52 9.00 -1.83
C HIS A 59 -9.80 7.76 -2.38
N PHE A 60 -8.63 7.97 -2.97
CA PHE A 60 -7.76 6.91 -3.49
C PHE A 60 -6.72 6.52 -2.44
N HIS A 61 -6.92 5.40 -1.75
CA HIS A 61 -5.91 4.77 -0.93
C HIS A 61 -4.93 4.00 -1.82
N GLN A 62 -3.83 4.64 -2.18
CA GLN A 62 -2.80 4.04 -3.03
C GLN A 62 -1.66 3.44 -2.19
N PHE A 63 -1.14 2.31 -2.66
CA PHE A 63 0.05 1.65 -2.10
C PHE A 63 1.00 1.16 -3.22
N VAL A 64 0.86 1.72 -4.41
CA VAL A 64 1.74 1.47 -5.57
C VAL A 64 2.91 2.46 -5.56
N VAL A 65 4.13 1.97 -5.86
CA VAL A 65 5.33 2.80 -6.03
C VAL A 65 5.77 2.71 -7.50
N PRO A 66 5.98 3.82 -8.23
CA PRO A 66 5.69 5.20 -7.83
C PRO A 66 4.18 5.46 -7.67
N PRO A 67 3.77 6.52 -6.93
CA PRO A 67 2.37 6.84 -6.73
C PRO A 67 1.67 7.16 -8.05
N VAL A 68 0.34 6.98 -8.08
CA VAL A 68 -0.48 7.39 -9.24
C VAL A 68 -0.49 8.90 -9.37
N ILE A 69 -0.64 9.37 -10.61
CA ILE A 69 -0.76 10.80 -10.89
C ILE A 69 -2.09 11.30 -10.33
N GLU A 70 -2.04 12.36 -9.52
CA GLU A 70 -3.21 12.99 -8.90
C GLU A 70 -4.00 13.85 -9.91
N PHE A 71 -4.70 13.19 -10.83
CA PHE A 71 -5.33 13.85 -11.97
C PHE A 71 -6.68 14.53 -11.64
N ARG A 72 -7.44 13.99 -10.68
CA ARG A 72 -8.80 14.42 -10.35
C ARG A 72 -8.79 15.46 -9.22
N ARG A 73 -9.07 16.72 -9.56
CA ARG A 73 -9.17 17.83 -8.60
C ARG A 73 -10.35 17.72 -7.63
N ASP A 74 -11.38 16.97 -8.01
CA ASP A 74 -12.58 16.68 -7.22
C ASP A 74 -12.44 15.39 -6.39
N CYS A 75 -11.24 14.81 -6.33
CA CYS A 75 -10.91 13.63 -5.53
C CYS A 75 -9.70 13.92 -4.64
N THR A 76 -9.42 13.02 -3.71
CA THR A 76 -8.23 13.08 -2.85
C THR A 76 -7.42 11.79 -2.96
N TYR A 77 -6.12 11.88 -2.66
CA TYR A 77 -5.18 10.79 -2.82
C TYR A 77 -4.42 10.58 -1.50
N GLY A 78 -4.36 9.34 -1.05
CA GLY A 78 -3.53 8.96 0.08
C GLY A 78 -2.05 9.06 -0.28
N LYS A 79 -1.22 9.48 0.67
CA LYS A 79 0.23 9.44 0.52
C LYS A 79 0.72 8.02 0.76
N LEU A 80 1.76 7.62 0.03
CA LEU A 80 2.44 6.36 0.29
C LEU A 80 3.09 6.40 1.67
N ALA A 81 2.98 5.28 2.39
CA ALA A 81 3.64 5.15 3.69
C ALA A 81 5.15 5.30 3.52
N ALA A 82 5.75 6.10 4.40
CA ALA A 82 7.17 6.42 4.42
C ALA A 82 7.63 6.58 5.87
N MET A 83 8.94 6.49 6.08
CA MET A 83 9.58 6.66 7.37
C MET A 83 10.83 7.53 7.20
N ARG A 84 11.06 8.41 8.16
CA ARG A 84 12.31 9.16 8.32
C ARG A 84 13.35 8.27 9.00
N LEU A 85 14.54 8.23 8.42
CA LEU A 85 15.73 7.58 8.96
C LEU A 85 16.37 8.44 10.05
N PRO A 86 17.14 7.84 10.97
CA PRO A 86 18.00 8.59 11.89
C PRO A 86 18.95 9.53 11.14
N LYS A 87 19.27 10.69 11.75
CA LYS A 87 20.00 11.79 11.10
C LYS A 87 21.42 11.45 10.68
N ASP A 88 22.03 10.48 11.35
CA ASP A 88 23.40 10.01 11.18
C ASP A 88 23.54 8.86 10.17
N VAL A 89 22.43 8.36 9.62
CA VAL A 89 22.46 7.30 8.62
C VAL A 89 23.18 7.75 7.34
N GLN A 90 24.09 6.91 6.87
CA GLN A 90 24.83 7.10 5.62
C GLN A 90 24.61 5.89 4.69
N GLY A 91 24.89 6.06 3.40
CA GLY A 91 24.86 4.97 2.42
C GLY A 91 23.47 4.55 1.92
N LEU A 92 22.37 5.07 2.48
CA LEU A 92 21.00 4.76 2.05
C LEU A 92 20.37 5.81 1.12
N GLY A 93 21.16 6.74 0.57
CA GLY A 93 20.64 7.82 -0.28
C GLY A 93 19.98 7.33 -1.58
N SER A 94 20.38 6.17 -2.11
CA SER A 94 19.70 5.56 -3.26
C SER A 94 18.33 4.99 -2.91
N CYS A 95 18.10 4.62 -1.64
CA CYS A 95 16.84 4.08 -1.14
C CYS A 95 15.76 5.16 -0.90
N GLU A 96 16.13 6.44 -0.91
CA GLU A 96 15.20 7.58 -0.84
C GLU A 96 14.33 7.63 -2.11
N TYR A 97 14.87 7.23 -3.26
CA TYR A 97 14.18 7.21 -4.55
C TYR A 97 13.54 8.55 -4.94
N THR A 98 12.23 8.70 -4.74
CA THR A 98 11.46 9.94 -5.03
C THR A 98 11.14 10.73 -3.76
N MET A 99 11.59 10.25 -2.60
CA MET A 99 11.40 10.92 -1.31
C MET A 99 12.46 11.99 -1.07
N GLU A 100 12.19 12.84 -0.10
CA GLU A 100 13.17 13.81 0.39
C GLU A 100 14.33 13.15 1.14
N ARG A 101 15.37 13.94 1.39
CA ARG A 101 16.59 13.46 2.07
C ARG A 101 16.28 12.92 3.47
N GLY A 102 16.79 11.73 3.76
CA GLY A 102 16.56 11.03 5.02
C GLY A 102 15.17 10.41 5.16
N VAL A 103 14.36 10.36 4.10
CA VAL A 103 13.06 9.69 4.11
C VAL A 103 13.07 8.56 3.09
N VAL A 104 12.55 7.40 3.47
CA VAL A 104 12.40 6.24 2.58
C VAL A 104 10.97 5.72 2.63
N HIS A 105 10.55 5.00 1.58
CA HIS A 105 9.27 4.29 1.62
C HIS A 105 9.24 3.27 2.77
N ALA A 106 8.04 3.04 3.34
CA ALA A 106 7.87 2.13 4.46
C ALA A 106 8.34 0.70 4.15
N CYS A 107 8.28 0.26 2.89
CA CYS A 107 8.84 -1.03 2.47
C CYS A 107 10.37 -1.11 2.58
N HIS A 108 11.09 -0.02 2.26
CA HIS A 108 12.54 0.04 2.45
C HIS A 108 12.90 0.13 3.93
N ALA A 109 12.18 0.95 4.70
CA ALA A 109 12.33 1.02 6.15
C ALA A 109 12.10 -0.34 6.82
N GLY A 110 11.06 -1.07 6.40
CA GLY A 110 10.79 -2.43 6.88
C GLY A 110 11.96 -3.38 6.65
N GLY A 111 12.56 -3.36 5.46
CA GLY A 111 13.77 -4.15 5.17
C GLY A 111 14.97 -3.79 6.06
N VAL A 112 15.17 -2.50 6.35
CA VAL A 112 16.21 -2.04 7.27
C VAL A 112 15.95 -2.55 8.69
N VAL A 113 14.72 -2.38 9.20
CA VAL A 113 14.34 -2.84 10.54
C VAL A 113 14.49 -4.35 10.66
N HIS A 114 14.06 -5.11 9.64
CA HIS A 114 14.20 -6.56 9.62
C HIS A 114 15.67 -7.00 9.74
N CYS A 115 16.56 -6.34 9.00
CA CYS A 115 18.01 -6.60 9.06
C CYS A 115 18.59 -6.26 10.45
N LEU A 116 18.23 -5.10 11.01
CA LEU A 116 18.72 -4.65 12.33
C LEU A 116 18.24 -5.54 13.48
N GLU A 117 17.04 -6.10 13.38
CA GLU A 117 16.48 -7.02 14.38
C GLU A 117 16.98 -8.46 14.22
N GLY A 118 17.71 -8.77 13.14
CA GLY A 118 18.20 -10.12 12.86
C GLY A 118 17.07 -11.12 12.66
N TRP A 119 15.93 -10.68 12.13
CA TRP A 119 14.81 -11.58 11.85
C TRP A 119 15.15 -12.51 10.67
N GLU A 120 14.69 -13.76 10.75
CA GLU A 120 14.99 -14.80 9.75
C GLU A 120 13.76 -15.27 8.96
N HIS A 121 12.58 -14.70 9.25
CA HIS A 121 11.33 -15.06 8.59
C HIS A 121 11.18 -14.33 7.26
N HIS A 122 10.36 -14.86 6.35
CA HIS A 122 10.11 -14.23 5.06
C HIS A 122 9.11 -13.08 5.20
N GLU A 123 9.45 -11.91 4.66
CA GLU A 123 8.58 -10.72 4.60
C GLU A 123 7.69 -10.68 3.34
N VAL A 124 7.76 -11.71 2.49
CA VAL A 124 6.99 -11.79 1.25
C VAL A 124 5.79 -12.69 1.46
N GLY A 125 4.59 -12.13 1.36
CA GLY A 125 3.35 -12.91 1.47
C GLY A 125 2.20 -12.09 2.06
N ALA A 126 1.24 -12.80 2.66
CA ALA A 126 0.22 -12.17 3.49
C ALA A 126 0.88 -11.50 4.70
N ILE A 127 0.37 -10.33 5.08
CA ILE A 127 0.86 -9.60 6.25
C ILE A 127 0.51 -10.40 7.51
N ASP A 128 1.49 -10.64 8.36
CA ASP A 128 1.29 -11.12 9.72
C ASP A 128 0.79 -9.96 10.60
N VAL A 129 -0.52 -9.91 10.83
CA VAL A 129 -1.17 -8.79 11.53
C VAL A 129 -0.70 -8.65 12.98
N ASP A 130 -0.30 -9.74 13.61
CA ASP A 130 0.16 -9.74 15.00
C ASP A 130 1.55 -9.13 15.15
N ARG A 131 2.30 -9.00 14.04
CA ARG A 131 3.62 -8.36 14.04
C ARG A 131 3.59 -6.87 13.77
N ILE A 132 2.45 -6.28 13.41
CA ILE A 132 2.37 -4.85 13.06
C ILE A 132 2.96 -3.98 14.18
N ASP A 133 2.49 -4.19 15.42
CA ASP A 133 2.96 -3.42 16.57
C ASP A 133 4.41 -3.75 16.96
N VAL A 134 4.83 -4.99 16.74
CA VAL A 134 6.20 -5.45 17.02
C VAL A 134 7.18 -4.72 16.09
N VAL A 135 6.90 -4.72 14.79
CA VAL A 135 7.69 -4.05 13.77
C VAL A 135 7.69 -2.55 13.98
N TRP A 136 6.53 -1.97 14.29
CA TRP A 136 6.42 -0.53 14.58
C TRP A 136 7.29 -0.10 15.77
N LYS A 137 7.21 -0.82 16.89
CA LYS A 137 8.01 -0.53 18.08
C LYS A 137 9.51 -0.71 17.82
N ALA A 138 9.89 -1.73 17.05
CA ALA A 138 11.29 -1.92 16.64
C ALA A 138 11.79 -0.76 15.78
N ALA A 139 11.00 -0.30 14.80
CA ALA A 139 11.34 0.84 13.96
C ALA A 139 11.59 2.10 14.80
N LEU A 140 10.69 2.41 15.75
CA LEU A 140 10.84 3.55 16.65
C LEU A 140 12.08 3.44 17.55
N ARG A 141 12.39 2.24 18.05
CA ARG A 141 13.58 1.99 18.87
C ARG A 141 14.89 2.21 18.11
N HIS A 142 14.90 1.88 16.82
CA HIS A 142 16.02 2.17 15.91
C HIS A 142 16.06 3.63 15.43
N GLY A 143 15.19 4.50 15.97
CA GLY A 143 15.17 5.93 15.65
C GLY A 143 14.49 6.28 14.33
N LEU A 144 13.84 5.31 13.68
CA LEU A 144 12.95 5.63 12.56
C LEU A 144 11.69 6.32 13.10
N SER A 145 11.10 7.21 12.31
CA SER A 145 9.90 7.93 12.72
C SER A 145 8.98 8.23 11.52
N PRO A 146 7.69 8.49 11.74
CA PRO A 146 6.86 9.10 10.70
C PRO A 146 7.55 10.37 10.14
N PRO A 147 7.52 10.59 8.82
CA PRO A 147 8.19 11.72 8.16
C PRO A 147 7.57 13.08 8.51
#